data_AF-A0A1G4QCZ7-F1
#
_entry.id   AF-A0A1G4QCZ7-F1
#
_cell.length_a   1.000
_cell.length_b   1.000
_cell.length_c   1.000
_cell.angle_alpha   90.00
_cell.angle_beta   90.00
_cell.angle_gamma   90.00
#
_symmetry.space_group_name_H-M   'P 1'
#
loop_
_entity.id
_entity.type
_entity.pdbx_description
1 polymer ?
#
loop_
_entity_poly.entity_id
_entity_poly.type
_entity_poly.pdbx_seq_one_letter_code
_entity_poly.pdbx_strand_id
1 'polypeptide(L)'
;MVLSGPALATPDKCGAFLKAAHEQTRHSVTYDSAYTRIPYPMGDVPQNRGVCSDVVIRAYRAIGGDLQQQVHEDMAAHFSLYPKDWGLSHPDRNIDHRRVPNLRVFLRRYGRSLPMTHNPADYVAGDLVTYRLPGNYPHIAIVSDERALEDRRRPLIIHNIGWGPKQEDSLFGAEITGHYRYGV
;
A
#
# COMPACT_ATOMS: atom_id res chain seq x y z
N MET A 1 -12.30 17.55 44.50
CA MET A 1 -11.65 16.32 44.03
C MET A 1 -12.26 16.00 42.68
N VAL A 2 -11.61 16.43 41.59
CA VAL A 2 -12.10 16.18 40.22
C VAL A 2 -11.48 14.86 39.79
N LEU A 3 -12.33 13.85 39.60
CA LEU A 3 -11.93 12.57 39.04
C LEU A 3 -11.72 12.77 37.54
N SER A 4 -10.45 12.83 37.11
CA SER A 4 -10.08 12.72 35.70
C SER A 4 -10.45 11.32 35.22
N GLY A 5 -11.43 11.23 34.31
CA GLY A 5 -11.73 10.00 33.59
C GLY A 5 -10.53 9.54 32.74
N PRO A 6 -10.43 8.24 32.40
CA PRO A 6 -9.35 7.75 31.57
C PRO A 6 -9.44 8.42 30.21
N ALA A 7 -8.33 9.05 29.79
CA ALA A 7 -8.17 9.47 28.42
C ALA A 7 -8.33 8.22 27.54
N LEU A 8 -9.40 8.16 26.74
CA LEU A 8 -9.56 7.15 25.70
C LEU A 8 -8.29 7.22 24.84
N ALA A 9 -7.45 6.18 24.91
CA ALA A 9 -6.23 6.11 24.12
C ALA A 9 -6.61 6.31 22.66
N THR A 10 -6.00 7.30 22.01
CA THR A 10 -6.07 7.43 20.56
C THR A 10 -5.71 6.07 19.95
N PRO A 11 -6.54 5.52 19.04
CA PRO A 11 -6.24 4.24 18.42
C PRO A 11 -4.84 4.27 17.81
N ASP A 12 -4.03 3.25 18.09
CA ASP A 12 -2.77 3.02 17.38
C ASP A 12 -3.09 2.87 15.89
N LYS A 13 -2.76 3.91 15.11
CA LYS A 13 -3.02 3.95 13.67
C LYS A 13 -2.24 2.85 12.94
N CYS A 14 -1.02 2.54 13.38
CA CYS A 14 -0.21 1.51 12.75
C CYS A 14 -0.83 0.13 13.00
N GLY A 15 -1.19 -0.18 14.25
CA GLY A 15 -1.90 -1.41 14.59
C GLY A 15 -3.24 -1.56 13.85
N ALA A 16 -4.03 -0.49 13.71
CA ALA A 16 -5.28 -0.53 12.96
C ALA A 16 -5.07 -0.75 11.45
N PHE A 17 -4.02 -0.13 10.88
CA PHE A 17 -3.61 -0.32 9.48
C PHE A 17 -3.18 -1.76 9.21
N LEU A 18 -2.33 -2.32 10.07
CA LEU A 18 -1.86 -3.70 9.96
C LEU A 18 -3.01 -4.70 10.14
N LYS A 19 -3.89 -4.48 11.11
CA LYS A 19 -5.11 -5.29 11.28
C LYS A 19 -5.96 -5.32 10.00
N ALA A 20 -6.10 -4.18 9.32
CA ALA A 20 -6.85 -4.09 8.07
C ALA A 20 -6.11 -4.78 6.91
N ALA A 21 -4.78 -4.67 6.85
CA ALA A 21 -3.96 -5.39 5.88
C ALA A 21 -4.08 -6.91 6.05
N HIS A 22 -4.00 -7.41 7.28
CA HIS A 22 -4.21 -8.81 7.62
C HIS A 22 -5.61 -9.30 7.26
N GLU A 23 -6.64 -8.50 7.49
CA GLU A 23 -8.02 -8.85 7.11
C GLU A 23 -8.15 -9.08 5.60
N GLN A 24 -7.39 -8.34 4.76
CA GLN A 24 -7.42 -8.57 3.31
C GLN A 24 -7.01 -10.00 2.92
N THR A 25 -6.11 -10.63 3.68
CA THR A 25 -5.66 -12.02 3.42
C THR A 25 -6.75 -13.07 3.67
N ARG A 26 -7.85 -12.68 4.31
CA ARG A 26 -8.99 -13.56 4.62
C ARG A 26 -10.07 -13.52 3.55
N HIS A 27 -9.96 -12.63 2.56
CA HIS A 27 -10.93 -12.49 1.49
C HIS A 27 -10.53 -13.33 0.26
N SER A 28 -11.51 -14.00 -0.35
CA SER A 28 -11.32 -14.62 -1.66
C SER A 28 -11.40 -13.54 -2.74
N VAL A 29 -10.24 -13.20 -3.31
CA VAL A 29 -10.08 -12.14 -4.30
C VAL A 29 -9.45 -12.70 -5.56
N THR A 30 -10.11 -12.50 -6.70
CA THR A 30 -9.54 -12.74 -8.02
C THR A 30 -8.60 -11.59 -8.38
N TYR A 31 -7.38 -11.92 -8.80
CA TYR A 31 -6.45 -10.91 -9.30
C TYR A 31 -6.97 -10.32 -10.61
N ASP A 32 -7.30 -9.03 -10.60
CA ASP A 32 -7.90 -8.33 -11.74
C ASP A 32 -7.34 -6.91 -11.91
N SER A 33 -6.47 -6.77 -12.91
CA SER A 33 -5.86 -5.49 -13.31
C SER A 33 -6.67 -4.73 -14.36
N ALA A 34 -7.87 -5.19 -14.71
CA ALA A 34 -8.70 -4.52 -15.69
C ALA A 34 -9.12 -3.12 -15.21
N TYR A 35 -9.17 -2.20 -16.17
CA TYR A 35 -9.71 -0.87 -15.92
C TYR A 35 -11.18 -0.97 -15.53
N THR A 36 -11.56 -0.28 -14.45
CA THR A 36 -12.93 -0.26 -13.94
C THR A 36 -13.29 1.17 -13.57
N ARG A 37 -14.46 1.65 -14.01
CA ARG A 37 -15.00 2.93 -13.52
C ARG A 37 -15.51 2.75 -12.10
N ILE A 38 -15.11 3.64 -11.21
CA ILE A 38 -15.43 3.58 -9.79
C ILE A 38 -15.90 4.95 -9.30
N PRO A 39 -16.67 5.01 -8.18
CA PRO A 39 -17.02 6.28 -7.54
C PRO A 39 -15.80 7.11 -7.16
N TYR A 40 -16.02 8.39 -6.86
CA TYR A 40 -14.97 9.27 -6.36
C TYR A 40 -15.57 10.35 -5.45
N PRO A 41 -14.97 10.62 -4.27
CA PRO A 41 -13.88 9.86 -3.64
C PRO A 41 -14.35 8.50 -3.11
N MET A 42 -13.46 7.74 -2.46
CA MET A 42 -13.78 6.46 -1.80
C MET A 42 -14.34 5.34 -2.70
N GLY A 43 -14.17 5.42 -4.01
CA GLY A 43 -14.51 4.33 -4.92
C GLY A 43 -13.55 3.14 -4.79
N ASP A 44 -14.09 1.94 -4.93
CA ASP A 44 -13.32 0.70 -4.94
C ASP A 44 -13.79 -0.18 -6.10
N VAL A 45 -12.94 -1.10 -6.52
CA VAL A 45 -13.36 -2.22 -7.36
C VAL A 45 -14.23 -3.19 -6.54
N PRO A 46 -14.96 -4.12 -7.18
CA PRO A 46 -15.72 -5.13 -6.45
C PRO A 46 -14.86 -5.84 -5.40
N GLN A 47 -15.43 -6.14 -4.23
CA GLN A 47 -14.67 -6.67 -3.08
C GLN A 47 -13.92 -7.98 -3.39
N ASN A 48 -14.45 -8.80 -4.30
CA ASN A 48 -13.84 -10.05 -4.76
C ASN A 48 -12.82 -9.86 -5.89
N ARG A 49 -12.41 -8.62 -6.20
CA ARG A 49 -11.42 -8.28 -7.22
C ARG A 49 -10.38 -7.33 -6.64
N GLY A 50 -9.16 -7.41 -7.18
CA GLY A 50 -8.12 -6.43 -6.87
C GLY A 50 -6.72 -6.86 -7.29
N VAL A 51 -5.79 -5.94 -7.09
CA VAL A 51 -4.35 -6.12 -7.31
C VAL A 51 -3.57 -5.75 -6.05
N CYS A 52 -2.25 -5.67 -6.15
CA CYS A 52 -1.36 -5.35 -5.02
C CYS A 52 -1.66 -4.00 -4.35
N SER A 53 -1.95 -2.96 -5.13
CA SER A 53 -2.27 -1.62 -4.60
C SER A 53 -3.59 -1.59 -3.83
N ASP A 54 -4.58 -2.42 -4.20
CA ASP A 54 -5.89 -2.43 -3.52
C ASP A 54 -5.78 -2.90 -2.05
N VAL A 55 -4.81 -3.77 -1.74
CA VAL A 55 -4.49 -4.14 -0.34
C VAL A 55 -4.05 -2.90 0.46
N VAL A 56 -3.16 -2.09 -0.11
CA VAL A 56 -2.66 -0.85 0.51
C VAL A 56 -3.76 0.18 0.65
N ILE A 57 -4.56 0.39 -0.40
CA ILE A 57 -5.67 1.35 -0.43
C ILE A 57 -6.70 1.02 0.67
N ARG A 58 -7.12 -0.25 0.74
CA ARG A 58 -8.11 -0.70 1.73
C ARG A 58 -7.57 -0.64 3.17
N ALA A 59 -6.27 -0.92 3.37
CA ALA A 59 -5.63 -0.75 4.67
C ALA A 59 -5.62 0.72 5.13
N TYR A 60 -5.31 1.68 4.24
CA TYR A 60 -5.40 3.10 4.57
C TYR A 60 -6.83 3.57 4.84
N ARG A 61 -7.82 3.05 4.11
CA ARG A 61 -9.24 3.39 4.34
C ARG A 61 -9.71 3.00 5.73
N ALA A 62 -9.24 1.88 6.26
CA ALA A 62 -9.57 1.47 7.63
C ALA A 62 -9.07 2.45 8.70
N ILE A 63 -8.09 3.29 8.39
CA ILE A 63 -7.56 4.34 9.29
C ILE A 63 -7.93 5.76 8.84
N GLY A 64 -8.92 5.89 7.95
CA GLY A 64 -9.48 7.17 7.50
C GLY A 64 -8.71 7.85 6.36
N GLY A 65 -7.75 7.18 5.71
CA GLY A 65 -7.07 7.69 4.52
C GLY A 65 -7.72 7.21 3.22
N ASP A 66 -7.72 8.04 2.18
CA ASP A 66 -8.17 7.65 0.84
C ASP A 66 -7.10 7.95 -0.20
N LEU A 67 -6.32 6.93 -0.56
CA LEU A 67 -5.30 7.09 -1.60
C LEU A 67 -5.91 7.40 -2.97
N GLN A 68 -7.16 7.03 -3.24
CA GLN A 68 -7.83 7.44 -4.48
C GLN A 68 -7.90 8.96 -4.57
N GLN A 69 -8.45 9.61 -3.55
CA GLN A 69 -8.54 11.06 -3.48
C GLN A 69 -7.16 11.71 -3.46
N GLN A 70 -6.29 11.31 -2.51
CA GLN A 70 -5.02 11.98 -2.27
C GLN A 70 -4.07 11.92 -3.47
N VAL A 71 -3.95 10.75 -4.11
CA VAL A 71 -3.10 10.60 -5.30
C VAL A 71 -3.70 11.37 -6.48
N HIS A 72 -5.01 11.29 -6.70
CA HIS A 72 -5.65 11.98 -7.81
C HIS A 72 -5.53 13.50 -7.69
N GLU A 73 -5.74 14.07 -6.50
CA GLU A 73 -5.64 15.50 -6.27
C GLU A 73 -4.20 16.02 -6.46
N ASP A 74 -3.18 15.29 -5.98
CA ASP A 74 -1.79 15.67 -6.25
C ASP A 74 -1.46 15.57 -7.75
N MET A 75 -1.94 14.52 -8.43
CA MET A 75 -1.76 14.39 -9.88
C MET A 75 -2.48 15.50 -10.65
N ALA A 76 -3.66 15.94 -10.22
CA ALA A 76 -4.38 17.05 -10.86
C ALA A 76 -3.61 18.37 -10.74
N ALA A 77 -2.95 18.62 -9.61
CA ALA A 77 -2.12 19.81 -9.41
C ALA A 77 -0.72 19.69 -10.06
N HIS A 78 -0.17 18.48 -10.19
CA HIS A 78 1.24 18.26 -10.53
C HIS A 78 1.46 17.14 -11.56
N PHE A 79 0.57 17.00 -12.54
CA PHE A 79 0.57 15.86 -13.48
C PHE A 79 1.90 15.60 -14.18
N SER A 80 2.68 16.65 -14.47
CA SER A 80 3.99 16.56 -15.12
C SER A 80 5.05 15.81 -14.30
N LEU A 81 4.87 15.67 -12.98
CA LEU A 81 5.77 14.93 -12.10
C LEU A 81 5.54 13.42 -12.12
N TYR A 82 4.42 12.98 -12.68
CA TYR A 82 4.00 11.57 -12.69
C TYR A 82 4.42 10.86 -13.98
N PRO A 83 4.59 9.52 -13.95
CA PRO A 83 4.99 8.75 -15.13
C PRO A 83 3.99 8.88 -16.28
N LYS A 84 4.53 8.94 -17.50
CA LYS A 84 3.76 9.08 -18.75
C LYS A 84 3.50 7.75 -19.47
N ASP A 85 3.67 6.63 -18.76
CA ASP A 85 3.69 5.27 -19.29
C ASP A 85 2.40 4.88 -20.06
N TRP A 86 1.30 5.58 -19.81
CA TRP A 86 -0.03 5.29 -20.39
C TRP A 86 -0.49 6.31 -21.44
N GLY A 87 0.36 7.27 -21.84
CA GLY A 87 0.03 8.25 -22.89
C GLY A 87 -1.15 9.18 -22.55
N LEU A 88 -1.51 9.31 -21.26
CA LEU A 88 -2.59 10.17 -20.81
C LEU A 88 -2.17 11.65 -20.82
N SER A 89 -3.10 12.54 -21.15
CA SER A 89 -2.92 14.00 -21.10
C SER A 89 -3.38 14.64 -19.80
N HIS A 90 -4.12 13.90 -18.96
CA HIS A 90 -4.63 14.34 -17.66
C HIS A 90 -4.73 13.14 -16.69
N PRO A 91 -4.83 13.36 -15.37
CA PRO A 91 -5.05 12.28 -14.40
C PRO A 91 -6.40 11.56 -14.60
N ASP A 92 -6.49 10.32 -14.11
CA ASP A 92 -7.70 9.52 -14.13
C ASP A 92 -8.00 8.92 -12.74
N ARG A 93 -8.98 9.54 -12.05
CA ARG A 93 -9.43 9.16 -10.71
C ARG A 93 -9.87 7.71 -10.54
N ASN A 94 -10.15 7.01 -11.65
CA ASN A 94 -10.53 5.59 -11.60
C ASN A 94 -9.31 4.66 -11.40
N ILE A 95 -8.09 5.11 -11.73
CA ILE A 95 -6.92 4.22 -11.82
C ILE A 95 -5.63 4.82 -11.25
N ASP A 96 -5.55 6.13 -11.03
CA ASP A 96 -4.32 6.83 -10.60
C ASP A 96 -3.65 6.17 -9.40
N HIS A 97 -4.40 5.99 -8.31
CA HIS A 97 -3.96 5.35 -7.07
C HIS A 97 -3.69 3.83 -7.18
N ARG A 98 -4.21 3.17 -8.22
CA ARG A 98 -4.01 1.74 -8.45
C ARG A 98 -2.71 1.45 -9.21
N ARG A 99 -2.04 2.48 -9.75
CA ARG A 99 -0.76 2.37 -10.44
C ARG A 99 0.40 2.55 -9.48
N VAL A 100 1.15 1.48 -9.23
CA VAL A 100 2.34 1.50 -8.36
C VAL A 100 3.36 2.59 -8.74
N PRO A 101 3.65 2.88 -10.03
CA PRO A 101 4.52 4.01 -10.38
C PRO A 101 4.01 5.37 -9.88
N ASN A 102 2.68 5.60 -9.90
CA ASN A 102 2.08 6.82 -9.34
C ASN A 102 2.20 6.85 -7.82
N LEU A 103 1.94 5.71 -7.15
CA LEU A 103 2.12 5.58 -5.71
C LEU A 103 3.56 5.90 -5.28
N ARG A 104 4.57 5.46 -6.05
CA ARG A 104 5.98 5.79 -5.75
C ARG A 104 6.26 7.30 -5.80
N VAL A 105 5.68 8.03 -6.76
CA VAL A 105 5.82 9.49 -6.83
C VAL A 105 5.12 10.15 -5.65
N PHE A 106 3.87 9.76 -5.38
CA PHE A 106 3.10 10.28 -4.25
C PHE A 106 3.80 10.03 -2.91
N LEU A 107 4.26 8.80 -2.65
CA LEU A 107 4.94 8.44 -1.40
C LEU A 107 6.30 9.13 -1.22
N ARG A 108 7.00 9.49 -2.30
CA ARG A 108 8.21 10.34 -2.22
C ARG A 108 7.88 11.78 -1.83
N ARG A 109 6.71 12.28 -2.24
CA ARG A 109 6.28 13.67 -2.02
C ARG A 109 5.67 13.88 -0.65
N TYR A 110 4.88 12.91 -0.17
CA TYR A 110 4.08 13.04 1.06
C TYR A 110 4.46 12.05 2.17
N GLY A 111 5.22 11.02 1.84
CA GLY A 111 5.76 10.07 2.80
C GLY A 111 7.24 10.34 3.11
N ARG A 112 7.80 9.49 3.97
CA ARG A 112 9.23 9.41 4.20
C ARG A 112 9.83 8.31 3.33
N SER A 113 10.74 8.68 2.43
CA SER A 113 11.56 7.68 1.72
C SER A 113 12.64 7.15 2.66
N LEU A 114 12.73 5.83 2.77
CA LEU A 114 13.68 5.12 3.62
C LEU A 114 14.76 4.44 2.76
N PRO A 115 15.95 4.14 3.32
CA PRO A 115 16.97 3.38 2.61
C PRO A 115 16.45 2.00 2.16
N MET A 116 16.83 1.59 0.96
CA MET A 116 16.59 0.23 0.44
C MET A 116 17.85 -0.58 0.73
N THR A 117 17.84 -1.38 1.79
CA THR A 117 19.00 -2.15 2.24
C THR A 117 18.71 -3.65 2.14
N HIS A 118 19.72 -4.48 2.41
CA HIS A 118 19.52 -5.92 2.61
C HIS A 118 19.47 -6.31 4.08
N ASN A 119 19.36 -5.33 4.99
CA ASN A 119 19.23 -5.59 6.41
C ASN A 119 17.74 -5.66 6.79
N PRO A 120 17.20 -6.82 7.19
CA PRO A 120 15.78 -6.95 7.53
C PRO A 120 15.33 -6.04 8.68
N ALA A 121 16.24 -5.59 9.55
CA ALA A 121 15.91 -4.71 10.66
C ALA A 121 15.55 -3.28 10.23
N ASP A 122 15.90 -2.88 9.01
CA ASP A 122 15.59 -1.54 8.49
C ASP A 122 14.12 -1.44 8.03
N TYR A 123 13.44 -2.57 7.89
CA TYR A 123 12.05 -2.69 7.46
C TYR A 123 11.18 -2.98 8.69
N VAL A 124 10.28 -2.06 9.04
CA VAL A 124 9.40 -2.23 10.20
C VAL A 124 7.94 -2.29 9.80
N ALA A 125 7.13 -2.86 10.68
CA ALA A 125 5.71 -3.07 10.43
C ALA A 125 5.00 -1.76 10.02
N GLY A 126 4.20 -1.83 8.97
CA GLY A 126 3.50 -0.67 8.39
C GLY A 126 4.26 0.05 7.28
N ASP A 127 5.57 -0.21 7.09
CA ASP A 127 6.30 0.31 5.95
C ASP A 127 5.73 -0.23 4.63
N LEU A 128 5.88 0.54 3.56
CA LEU A 128 5.51 0.18 2.20
C LEU A 128 6.78 -0.10 1.39
N VAL A 129 6.79 -1.23 0.69
CA VAL A 129 7.90 -1.60 -0.19
C VAL A 129 7.37 -1.81 -1.60
N THR A 130 8.02 -1.19 -2.58
CA THR A 130 7.70 -1.37 -3.99
C THR A 130 8.77 -2.18 -4.69
N TYR A 131 8.38 -3.01 -5.65
CA TYR A 131 9.27 -3.96 -6.31
C TYR A 131 9.16 -3.88 -7.83
N ARG A 132 10.18 -4.43 -8.50
CA ARG A 132 10.13 -4.84 -9.90
C ARG A 132 10.12 -6.36 -9.95
N LEU A 133 9.00 -6.92 -10.41
CA LEU A 133 8.82 -8.36 -10.60
C LEU A 133 9.37 -8.82 -11.97
N PRO A 134 9.58 -10.14 -12.18
CA PRO A 134 9.90 -10.69 -13.49
C PRO A 134 8.93 -10.20 -14.56
N GLY A 135 9.43 -9.87 -15.76
CA GLY A 135 8.63 -9.24 -16.80
C GLY A 135 8.41 -7.73 -16.61
N ASN A 136 9.17 -7.11 -15.70
CA ASN A 136 9.19 -5.66 -15.47
C ASN A 136 7.89 -5.10 -14.84
N TYR A 137 7.09 -5.96 -14.20
CA TYR A 137 5.83 -5.53 -13.58
C TYR A 137 6.08 -4.83 -12.25
N PRO A 138 5.50 -3.63 -12.03
CA PRO A 138 5.64 -2.93 -10.77
C PRO A 138 4.71 -3.55 -9.72
N HIS A 139 5.19 -3.64 -8.48
CA HIS A 139 4.46 -4.27 -7.37
C HIS A 139 4.62 -3.47 -6.08
N ILE A 140 3.68 -3.60 -5.14
CA ILE A 140 3.74 -2.97 -3.82
C ILE A 140 3.28 -3.96 -2.74
N ALA A 141 3.88 -3.87 -1.57
CA ALA A 141 3.51 -4.64 -0.39
C ALA A 141 3.61 -3.81 0.88
N ILE A 142 2.95 -4.29 1.94
CA ILE A 142 3.03 -3.77 3.30
C ILE A 142 3.98 -4.68 4.09
N VAL A 143 4.90 -4.11 4.87
CA VAL A 143 5.73 -4.86 5.83
C VAL A 143 4.84 -5.28 7.00
N SER A 144 4.81 -6.58 7.29
CA SER A 144 4.00 -7.15 8.37
C SER A 144 4.66 -6.96 9.75
N ASP A 145 3.85 -7.03 10.79
CA ASP A 145 4.26 -7.23 12.18
C ASP A 145 4.61 -8.69 12.50
N GLU A 146 4.32 -9.63 11.59
CA GLU A 146 4.76 -11.02 11.67
C GLU A 146 6.11 -11.25 11.00
N ARG A 147 6.83 -12.27 11.45
CA ARG A 147 8.20 -12.59 11.00
C ARG A 147 8.29 -14.00 10.46
N ALA A 148 9.24 -14.20 9.55
CA ALA A 148 9.55 -15.51 9.01
C ALA A 148 9.90 -16.51 10.12
N LEU A 149 9.44 -17.76 9.94
CA LEU A 149 9.72 -18.84 10.90
C LEU A 149 11.20 -19.19 10.92
N GLU A 150 11.84 -19.25 9.75
CA GLU A 150 13.25 -19.63 9.60
C GLU A 150 14.21 -18.51 9.99
N ASP A 151 13.94 -17.27 9.57
CA ASP A 151 14.69 -16.09 9.99
C ASP A 151 13.78 -15.13 10.77
N ARG A 152 13.76 -15.31 12.10
CA ARG A 152 12.95 -14.50 13.03
C ARG A 152 13.31 -13.01 13.04
N ARG A 153 14.28 -12.55 12.24
CA ARG A 153 14.57 -11.13 12.04
C ARG A 153 13.84 -10.57 10.83
N ARG A 154 13.57 -11.38 9.81
CA ARG A 154 12.95 -10.93 8.55
C ARG A 154 11.43 -10.78 8.72
N PRO A 155 10.88 -9.57 8.57
CA PRO A 155 9.44 -9.39 8.55
C PRO A 155 8.85 -10.02 7.28
N LEU A 156 7.65 -10.56 7.40
CA LEU A 156 6.86 -11.01 6.26
C LEU A 156 6.29 -9.78 5.52
N ILE A 157 5.77 -9.98 4.31
CA ILE A 157 5.06 -8.93 3.59
C ILE A 157 3.63 -9.34 3.28
N ILE A 158 2.71 -8.38 3.36
CA ILE A 158 1.31 -8.54 2.97
C ILE A 158 1.11 -7.88 1.61
N HIS A 159 0.62 -8.66 0.65
CA HIS A 159 0.46 -8.23 -0.74
C HIS A 159 -0.57 -9.11 -1.47
N ASN A 160 -0.94 -8.72 -2.67
CA ASN A 160 -1.77 -9.53 -3.57
C ASN A 160 -1.04 -9.71 -4.91
N ILE A 161 -0.75 -10.95 -5.26
CA ILE A 161 -0.13 -11.32 -6.53
C ILE A 161 -0.69 -12.66 -7.04
N GLY A 162 -1.42 -12.61 -8.16
CA GLY A 162 -1.97 -13.78 -8.84
C GLY A 162 -3.10 -14.51 -8.10
N TRP A 163 -2.78 -15.17 -6.99
CA TRP A 163 -3.66 -16.07 -6.22
C TRP A 163 -4.42 -15.39 -5.07
N GLY A 164 -4.55 -14.06 -5.12
CA GLY A 164 -5.21 -13.26 -4.10
C GLY A 164 -4.26 -12.71 -3.02
N PRO A 165 -4.79 -11.91 -2.08
CA PRO A 165 -4.05 -11.35 -0.95
C PRO A 165 -3.54 -12.44 -0.02
N LYS A 166 -2.28 -12.31 0.38
CA LYS A 166 -1.59 -13.25 1.25
C LYS A 166 -0.45 -12.57 1.98
N GLN A 167 0.02 -13.24 3.01
CA GLN A 167 1.24 -12.88 3.70
C GLN A 167 2.32 -13.91 3.34
N GLU A 168 3.48 -13.43 2.89
CA GLU A 168 4.56 -14.29 2.42
C GLU A 168 5.94 -13.82 2.90
N ASP A 169 6.86 -14.78 2.99
CA ASP A 169 8.26 -14.53 3.29
C ASP A 169 9.04 -14.16 2.02
N SER A 170 8.76 -12.97 1.48
CA SER A 170 9.25 -12.55 0.16
C SER A 170 9.81 -11.12 0.13
N LEU A 171 10.14 -10.55 1.30
CA LEU A 171 10.69 -9.18 1.42
C LEU A 171 11.88 -8.91 0.49
N PHE A 172 12.77 -9.90 0.31
CA PHE A 172 13.94 -9.80 -0.57
C PHE A 172 13.84 -10.71 -1.81
N GLY A 173 12.63 -11.14 -2.16
CA GLY A 173 12.39 -12.05 -3.29
C GLY A 173 12.40 -11.39 -4.67
N ALA A 174 12.46 -10.05 -4.73
CA ALA A 174 12.50 -9.28 -5.97
C ALA A 174 13.30 -7.96 -5.76
N GLU A 175 13.63 -7.28 -6.86
CA GLU A 175 14.31 -5.98 -6.81
C GLU A 175 13.42 -4.94 -6.09
N ILE A 176 13.90 -4.42 -4.97
CA ILE A 176 13.25 -3.31 -4.27
C ILE A 176 13.51 -2.01 -5.05
N THR A 177 12.44 -1.32 -5.42
CA THR A 177 12.47 -0.06 -6.18
C THR A 177 11.98 1.14 -5.37
N GLY A 178 11.58 0.92 -4.12
CA GLY A 178 11.20 1.96 -3.17
C GLY A 178 10.87 1.38 -1.80
N HIS A 179 11.17 2.15 -0.76
CA HIS A 179 10.87 1.84 0.64
C HIS A 179 10.38 3.12 1.31
N TYR A 180 9.19 3.07 1.92
CA TYR A 180 8.47 4.26 2.35
C TYR A 180 7.75 4.06 3.69
N ARG A 181 7.59 5.14 4.45
CA ARG A 181 6.61 5.23 5.54
C ARG A 181 5.64 6.38 5.27
N TYR A 182 4.35 6.14 5.44
CA TYR A 182 3.33 7.15 5.17
C TYR A 182 2.13 6.99 6.12
N GLY A 183 1.86 8.02 6.93
CA GLY A 183 0.61 8.12 7.71
C GLY A 183 0.43 7.12 8.86
N VAL A 184 1.42 6.26 9.13
CA VAL A 184 1.46 5.25 10.20
C VAL A 184 2.82 5.21 10.89
#